data_AF-A0A538CUN1-F1
#
_entry.id   AF-A0A538CUN1-F1
#
_cell.length_a   1.000
_cell.length_b   1.000
_cell.length_c   1.000
_cell.angle_alpha   90.00
_cell.angle_beta   90.00
_cell.angle_gamma   90.00
#
_symmetry.space_group_name_H-M   'P 1'
#
loop_
_entity.id
_entity.type
_entity.pdbx_description
1 polymer ?
#
loop_
_entity_poly.entity_id
_entity_poly.type
_entity_poly.pdbx_seq_one_letter_code
_entity_poly.pdbx_strand_id
1 'polypeptide(L)' 'MPAWFLIGEEDRIIPAELQRYMAQRARTQRTVAIEGASHALPVSRPDATVHPILEAAALRVAA' A
#
# COMPACT_ATOMS: atom_id res chain seq x y z
N MET A 1 9.76 -10.67 5.83
CA MET A 1 10.22 -9.59 4.93
C MET A 1 9.47 -8.32 5.29
N PRO A 2 10.09 -7.12 5.20
CA PRO A 2 9.36 -5.87 5.37
C PRO A 2 8.34 -5.68 4.24
N ALA A 3 7.20 -5.09 4.54
CA ALA A 3 6.10 -4.90 3.59
C ALA A 3 5.39 -3.56 3.78
N TRP A 4 4.89 -2.97 2.69
CA TRP A 4 4.07 -1.77 2.66
C TRP A 4 2.79 -2.04 1.90
N PHE A 5 1.69 -1.44 2.33
CA PHE A 5 0.41 -1.52 1.65
C PHE A 5 -0.09 -0.13 1.29
N LEU A 6 -0.58 0.00 0.06
CA LEU A 6 -1.32 1.16 -0.43
C LEU A 6 -2.70 0.68 -0.85
N ILE A 7 -3.75 1.23 -0.24
CA ILE A 7 -5.13 0.76 -0.36
C ILE A 7 -5.96 1.84 -1.05
N GLY A 8 -6.70 1.47 -2.09
CA GLY A 8 -7.76 2.32 -2.65
C GLY A 8 -9.07 2.04 -1.93
N GLU A 9 -9.69 3.06 -1.31
CA GLU A 9 -10.89 2.83 -0.50
C GLU A 9 -12.14 2.51 -1.35
N GLU A 10 -12.14 2.89 -2.63
CA GLU A 10 -13.18 2.58 -3.60
C GLU A 10 -12.73 1.52 -4.64
N ASP A 11 -11.80 0.66 -4.25
CA ASP A 11 -11.40 -0.48 -5.06
C ASP A 11 -12.56 -1.49 -5.19
N ARG A 12 -13.00 -1.73 -6.43
CA ARG A 12 -14.10 -2.65 -6.78
C ARG A 12 -13.62 -4.05 -7.18
N ILE A 13 -12.32 -4.26 -7.24
CA ILE A 13 -11.70 -5.55 -7.55
C ILE A 13 -11.29 -6.25 -6.26
N ILE A 14 -10.64 -5.51 -5.34
CA ILE A 14 -10.25 -6.02 -4.02
C ILE A 14 -10.81 -5.09 -2.94
N PRO A 15 -11.81 -5.52 -2.14
CA PRO A 15 -12.41 -4.66 -1.12
C PRO A 15 -11.38 -4.10 -0.13
N ALA A 16 -11.49 -2.80 0.20
CA ALA A 16 -10.55 -2.13 1.10
C ALA A 16 -10.37 -2.86 2.44
N GLU A 17 -11.44 -3.44 2.97
CA GLU A 17 -11.38 -4.20 4.24
C GLU A 17 -10.58 -5.49 4.12
N LEU A 18 -10.67 -6.18 2.98
CA LEU A 18 -9.83 -7.34 2.70
C LEU A 18 -8.35 -6.93 2.59
N GLN A 19 -8.07 -5.78 1.97
CA GLN A 19 -6.70 -5.25 1.89
C GLN A 19 -6.16 -4.90 3.30
N ARG A 20 -6.97 -4.29 4.18
CA ARG A 20 -6.59 -4.00 5.58
C ARG A 20 -6.30 -5.29 6.35
N TYR A 21 -7.14 -6.31 6.21
CA TYR A 21 -6.89 -7.63 6.80
C TYR A 21 -5.56 -8.23 6.31
N MET A 22 -5.28 -8.18 5.00
CA MET A 22 -4.03 -8.66 4.44
C MET A 22 -2.81 -7.88 4.96
N ALA A 23 -2.93 -6.56 5.08
CA ALA A 23 -1.87 -5.70 5.60
C ALA A 23 -1.56 -6.00 7.08
N GLN A 24 -2.59 -6.28 7.88
CA GLN A 24 -2.43 -6.70 9.27
C GLN A 24 -1.76 -8.08 9.37
N ARG A 25 -2.25 -9.06 8.59
CA ARG A 25 -1.67 -10.41 8.53
C ARG A 25 -0.19 -10.38 8.12
N ALA A 26 0.18 -9.49 7.20
CA ALA A 26 1.54 -9.31 6.71
C ALA A 26 2.47 -8.55 7.68
N ARG A 27 1.95 -8.01 8.79
CA ARG A 27 2.69 -7.15 9.73
C ARG A 27 3.44 -6.04 8.99
N THR A 28 2.71 -5.33 8.14
CA THR A 28 3.27 -4.24 7.32
C THR A 28 3.96 -3.18 8.16
N GLN A 29 5.06 -2.64 7.63
CA GLN A 29 5.76 -1.49 8.20
C GLN A 29 4.88 -0.24 8.15
N ARG A 30 4.10 -0.10 7.06
CA ARG A 30 3.14 0.98 6.89
C ARG A 30 2.02 0.55 5.95
N THR A 31 0.81 0.98 6.29
CA THR A 31 -0.38 0.90 5.45
C THR A 31 -0.90 2.30 5.22
N VAL A 32 -1.14 2.67 3.96
CA VAL A 32 -1.73 3.96 3.57
C VAL A 32 -3.03 3.66 2.82
N ALA A 33 -4.13 4.27 3.25
CA ALA A 33 -5.40 4.21 2.53
C ALA A 33 -5.65 5.55 1.83
N ILE A 34 -6.07 5.51 0.57
CA ILE A 34 -6.39 6.68 -0.24
C ILE A 34 -7.90 6.73 -0.46
N GLU A 35 -8.52 7.69 0.20
CA GLU A 35 -9.96 7.98 0.09
C GLU A 35 -10.34 8.24 -1.38
N GLY A 36 -11.46 7.66 -1.82
CA GLY A 36 -11.99 7.83 -3.18
C GLY A 36 -11.14 7.21 -4.30
N ALA A 37 -10.01 6.55 -4.00
CA ALA A 37 -9.19 5.91 -5.01
C ALA A 37 -9.69 4.49 -5.34
N SER A 38 -9.70 4.15 -6.62
CA SER A 38 -10.02 2.81 -7.11
C SER A 38 -8.75 1.94 -7.26
N HIS A 39 -8.86 0.82 -7.97
CA HIS A 39 -7.84 -0.24 -8.01
C HIS A 39 -6.48 0.19 -8.60
N ALA A 40 -6.48 0.95 -9.70
CA ALA A 40 -5.25 1.30 -10.43
C ALA A 40 -4.51 2.49 -9.81
N LEU A 41 -4.04 2.34 -8.58
CA LEU A 41 -3.29 3.36 -7.83
C LEU A 41 -2.01 3.87 -8.53
N PRO A 42 -1.18 3.02 -9.16
CA PRO A 42 0.02 3.51 -9.86
C PRO A 42 -0.29 4.48 -11.01
N VAL A 43 -1.49 4.41 -11.57
CA VAL A 43 -1.95 5.29 -12.66
C VAL A 43 -2.66 6.52 -12.09
N SER A 44 -3.59 6.31 -11.16
CA SER A 44 -4.49 7.38 -10.68
C SER A 44 -3.91 8.22 -9.55
N ARG A 45 -2.96 7.69 -8.78
CA ARG A 45 -2.31 8.32 -7.62
C ARG A 45 -0.80 7.99 -7.63
N PRO A 46 -0.06 8.39 -8.68
CA PRO A 46 1.34 8.01 -8.86
C PRO A 46 2.23 8.47 -7.70
N ASP A 47 2.05 9.68 -7.18
CA ASP A 47 2.85 10.21 -6.07
C ASP A 47 2.66 9.38 -4.79
N ALA A 48 1.41 9.05 -4.45
CA ALA A 48 1.08 8.20 -3.31
C ALA A 48 1.63 6.77 -3.47
N THR A 49 1.82 6.31 -4.71
CA THR A 49 2.45 5.02 -5.02
C THR A 49 3.98 5.06 -4.87
N VAL A 50 4.62 6.13 -5.33
CA VAL A 50 6.09 6.27 -5.30
C VAL A 50 6.61 6.43 -3.88
N HIS A 51 5.90 7.15 -3.00
CA HIS A 51 6.34 7.37 -1.62
C HIS A 51 6.70 6.10 -0.83
N PRO A 52 5.82 5.09 -0.68
CA PRO A 52 6.16 3.87 0.06
C PRO A 52 7.28 3.05 -0.63
N ILE A 53 7.43 3.15 -1.95
CA ILE A 53 8.54 2.50 -2.68
C ILE A 53 9.88 3.14 -2.30
N LEU A 54 9.96 4.46 -2.28
CA LEU A 54 11.16 5.18 -1.85
C LEU A 54 11.48 4.94 -0.37
N GLU A 55 10.45 4.88 0.48
CA GLU A 55 10.60 4.51 1.89
C GLU A 55 11.21 3.10 2.04
N ALA A 56 10.69 2.13 1.29
CA ALA A 56 11.22 0.78 1.26
C ALA A 56 12.66 0.71 0.74
N ALA A 57 12.98 1.47 -0.31
CA ALA A 57 14.32 1.52 -0.90
C ALA A 57 15.37 2.18 0.02
N ALA A 58 14.94 3.13 0.85
CA ALA A 58 15.79 3.78 1.84
C ALA A 58 16.12 2.86 3.03
N LEU A 59 15.33 1.81 3.27
CA LEU A 59 15.63 0.85 4.32
C LEU A 59 16.81 -0.04 3.93
N ARG A 60 17.87 0.02 4.74
CA ARG A 60 18.98 -0.91 4.65
C ARG A 60 18.49 -2.27 5.17
N VAL A 61 18.39 -3.25 4.27
CA VAL A 61 18.20 -4.64 4.70
C VAL A 61 19.51 -5.09 5.36
N ALA A 62 19.48 -5.41 6.65
CA ALA A 62 20.59 -6.08 7.30
C ALA A 62 20.76 -7.45 6.61
N ALA A 63 21.97 -7.72 6.11
CA ALA A 63 22.33 -8.98 5.47
C ALA A 63 22.25 -10.15 6.46
#